data_AF-A0A8I0CK18-F1
#
_entry.id   AF-A0A8I0CK18-F1
#
_cell.length_a   1.000
_cell.length_b   1.000
_cell.length_c   1.000
_cell.angle_alpha   90.00
_cell.angle_beta   90.00
_cell.angle_gamma   90.00
#
_symmetry.space_group_name_H-M   'P 1'
#
loop_
_entity.id
_entity.type
_entity.pdbx_description
1 polymer ?
#
loop_
_entity_poly.entity_id
_entity_poly.type
_entity_poly.pdbx_seq_one_letter_code
_entity_poly.pdbx_strand_id
1 'polypeptide(L)'
;MTTLPRPRTPRAAATPTPPATPIRRRSRAAAAVTGVTLTGLLAAVAPAAGAAPDSPQPEIPASAGPAAPCVPLLGDPVKGYGQFPLGLTPPDFGDAGYDALPPTTLTGLPDRVDLRDSTQGFNQKVEVALADGRLAVRHPGDPQWRDMPTPDCLAGKIRGISVNDDALVALDDDGWIYTMSNLQSSPDRWGWVRAWGGPVWLGDGMQSPTTEPGTWSLSLTGTHTDRTYRTPDGKDQPVSLAKVTQLVALGGDGSHIYSLDPWLAQDYSYEIATPHNGRFRAESVSASGSVVFITDRYGDMYTRLSDYDINGADPAQFRYTWDDDDRPAAPDALTHRLDPRTAPVSLPGDDWTHQPKVPGRITGRISIHSTAPGSENRELRVEGADDAGTTGYWAKALRDETWTFHPTGAPVTGTWLENPPEDRSGDVLAEDSPYSYHGELRPGVGLEIDHFAYAATRHDATLVIGDRRYPLALATVDGRLGTPLSQRLLPVDGEFGARPAGLVNGVPRDYAAAVSVPPETRDAAAHDPELARVLAEDFAGEEHHQLFLRVEPDRMQVINSPVKDVAVPLPGRTAVLPAV
;
A
#
# COMPACT_ATOMS: atom_id res chain seq x y z
N MET A 1 -73.48 -5.11 -16.20
CA MET A 1 -73.47 -5.71 -14.84
C MET A 1 -72.44 -4.94 -14.05
N THR A 2 -72.89 -3.86 -13.40
CA THR A 2 -73.02 -3.69 -11.92
C THR A 2 -71.65 -3.58 -11.24
N THR A 3 -71.24 -2.55 -10.49
CA THR A 3 -71.72 -1.20 -10.11
C THR A 3 -70.57 -0.60 -9.27
N LEU A 4 -70.27 0.69 -9.39
CA LEU A 4 -69.49 1.54 -8.45
C LEU A 4 -70.13 1.53 -7.02
N PRO A 5 -69.56 2.07 -5.90
CA PRO A 5 -68.54 3.15 -5.77
C PRO A 5 -67.55 3.07 -4.55
N ARG A 6 -66.65 4.09 -4.42
CA ARG A 6 -65.91 4.50 -3.18
C ARG A 6 -66.88 4.81 -2.02
N PRO A 7 -66.55 4.67 -0.69
CA PRO A 7 -65.77 5.72 0.03
C PRO A 7 -65.11 5.38 1.41
N ARG A 8 -64.39 6.40 1.96
CA ARG A 8 -64.22 6.83 3.38
C ARG A 8 -63.31 6.09 4.39
N THR A 9 -62.46 6.91 5.01
CA THR A 9 -61.72 6.78 6.28
C THR A 9 -62.56 6.42 7.52
N PRO A 10 -61.92 5.91 8.60
CA PRO A 10 -62.35 6.16 9.97
C PRO A 10 -61.30 6.91 10.82
N ARG A 11 -61.80 7.61 11.83
CA ARG A 11 -61.08 8.43 12.83
C ARG A 11 -61.38 7.87 14.23
N ALA A 12 -60.34 7.75 15.06
CA ALA A 12 -60.22 7.88 16.52
C ALA A 12 -61.16 7.18 17.54
N ALA A 13 -60.53 6.63 18.59
CA ALA A 13 -60.96 6.62 19.99
C ALA A 13 -59.69 6.74 20.87
N ALA A 14 -59.65 7.20 22.11
CA ALA A 14 -60.32 8.24 22.90
C ALA A 14 -59.44 8.39 24.18
N THR A 15 -59.31 9.61 24.70
CA THR A 15 -58.41 10.08 25.77
C THR A 15 -58.81 9.64 27.20
N PRO A 16 -57.96 9.86 28.22
CA PRO A 16 -58.24 11.01 29.11
C PRO A 16 -57.00 11.77 29.66
N THR A 17 -57.14 13.09 29.76
CA THR A 17 -56.40 14.06 30.63
C THR A 17 -57.24 14.30 31.91
N PRO A 18 -56.87 15.04 33.00
CA PRO A 18 -55.98 16.24 33.15
C PRO A 18 -55.17 16.21 34.52
N PRO A 19 -54.59 17.28 35.13
CA PRO A 19 -54.73 18.73 34.88
C PRO A 19 -53.49 19.64 34.90
N ALA A 20 -53.76 20.86 34.41
CA ALA A 20 -52.96 22.09 34.39
C ALA A 20 -52.69 22.62 35.82
N THR A 21 -51.84 23.60 36.16
CA THR A 21 -51.09 24.76 35.58
C THR A 21 -50.07 25.16 36.71
N PRO A 22 -49.17 26.20 36.69
CA PRO A 22 -49.01 27.32 35.77
C PRO A 22 -47.56 27.72 35.39
N ILE A 23 -47.52 28.69 34.47
CA ILE A 23 -46.38 29.47 33.99
C ILE A 23 -45.62 30.17 35.15
N ARG A 24 -44.28 30.13 35.15
CA ARG A 24 -43.42 31.22 35.65
C ARG A 24 -42.09 31.34 34.89
N ARG A 25 -41.69 32.59 34.72
CA ARG A 25 -40.56 33.12 33.94
C ARG A 25 -39.19 32.83 34.55
N ARG A 26 -38.19 32.76 33.65
CA ARG A 26 -36.78 33.21 33.74
C ARG A 26 -35.98 32.84 35.00
N SER A 27 -34.93 32.05 34.78
CA SER A 27 -33.56 32.40 35.22
C SER A 27 -32.54 31.49 34.55
N ARG A 28 -31.59 32.09 33.83
CA ARG A 28 -30.33 31.44 33.43
C ARG A 28 -29.59 31.07 34.72
N ALA A 29 -29.24 29.82 34.89
CA ALA A 29 -28.23 29.37 35.83
C ALA A 29 -27.24 28.52 35.05
N ALA A 30 -26.05 29.07 34.86
CA ALA A 30 -24.89 28.38 34.31
C ALA A 30 -24.52 27.23 35.25
N ALA A 31 -24.61 26.00 34.78
CA ALA A 31 -23.90 24.89 35.39
C ALA A 31 -22.47 24.93 34.85
N ALA A 32 -21.54 25.32 35.71
CA ALA A 32 -20.12 25.27 35.46
C ALA A 32 -19.71 23.82 35.19
N VAL A 33 -19.41 23.51 33.94
CA VAL A 33 -18.55 22.37 33.60
C VAL A 33 -17.15 22.83 33.96
N THR A 34 -16.62 22.26 35.03
CA THR A 34 -15.21 22.39 35.40
C THR A 34 -14.41 21.76 34.27
N GLY A 35 -13.99 22.59 33.32
CA GLY A 35 -13.05 22.19 32.29
C GLY A 35 -11.76 21.78 32.97
N VAL A 36 -11.44 20.50 32.90
CA VAL A 36 -10.04 20.08 32.96
C VAL A 36 -9.44 20.64 31.68
N THR A 37 -8.81 21.80 31.78
CA THR A 37 -7.93 22.31 30.74
C THR A 37 -6.78 21.33 30.62
N LEU A 38 -6.89 20.39 29.69
CA LEU A 38 -5.73 19.77 29.09
C LEU A 38 -5.03 20.91 28.33
N THR A 39 -4.14 21.63 29.01
CA THR A 39 -3.12 22.44 28.35
C THR A 39 -2.20 21.48 27.63
N GLY A 40 -2.65 20.96 26.49
CA GLY A 40 -1.77 20.43 25.48
C GLY A 40 -0.89 21.58 25.05
N LEU A 41 0.42 21.47 25.30
CA LEU A 41 1.39 22.23 24.54
C LEU A 41 1.22 21.81 23.07
N LEU A 42 0.36 22.51 22.35
CA LEU A 42 0.53 22.69 20.91
C LEU A 42 1.78 23.55 20.77
N ALA A 43 2.95 22.92 20.86
CA ALA A 43 4.15 23.52 20.33
C ALA A 43 3.88 23.71 18.83
N ALA A 44 3.80 24.96 18.38
CA ALA A 44 3.94 25.26 16.98
C ALA A 44 5.31 24.72 16.57
N VAL A 45 5.32 23.57 15.89
CA VAL A 45 6.51 23.08 15.22
C VAL A 45 6.83 24.16 14.18
N ALA A 46 7.89 24.94 14.45
CA ALA A 46 8.42 25.83 13.43
C ALA A 46 8.72 24.98 12.19
N PRO A 47 8.49 25.49 10.96
CA PRO A 47 8.93 24.78 9.77
C PRO A 47 10.41 24.48 9.95
N ALA A 48 10.78 23.19 9.95
CA ALA A 48 12.15 22.76 10.13
C ALA A 48 12.98 23.46 9.05
N ALA A 49 13.79 24.43 9.46
CA ALA A 49 14.72 25.10 8.58
C ALA A 49 15.81 24.08 8.20
N GLY A 50 15.61 23.41 7.07
CA GLY A 50 16.65 22.93 6.16
C GLY A 50 17.82 22.15 6.75
N ALA A 51 17.56 21.05 7.46
CA ALA A 51 18.50 19.94 7.39
C ALA A 51 18.33 19.29 6.01
N ALA A 52 19.43 19.03 5.29
CA ALA A 52 19.35 18.18 4.11
C ALA A 52 18.81 16.81 4.56
N PRO A 53 17.90 16.20 3.81
CA PRO A 53 17.43 14.86 4.13
C PRO A 53 18.62 13.91 4.13
N ASP A 54 18.77 13.12 5.19
CA ASP A 54 19.88 12.17 5.36
C ASP A 54 19.67 10.92 4.48
N SER A 55 18.47 10.75 3.94
CA SER A 55 18.10 9.72 2.96
C SER A 55 17.76 10.32 1.58
N PRO A 56 18.04 9.60 0.48
CA PRO A 56 17.68 10.04 -0.87
C PRO A 56 16.20 10.40 -0.96
N GLN A 57 15.92 11.62 -1.42
CA GLN A 57 14.56 12.03 -1.77
C GLN A 57 14.31 11.69 -3.23
N PRO A 58 13.05 11.40 -3.62
CA PRO A 58 12.72 11.29 -5.02
C PRO A 58 12.95 12.63 -5.71
N GLU A 59 13.54 12.56 -6.91
CA GLU A 59 13.69 13.72 -7.78
C GLU A 59 12.36 13.97 -8.50
N ILE A 60 11.59 14.94 -8.01
CA ILE A 60 10.30 15.28 -8.60
C ILE A 60 10.47 16.37 -9.67
N PRO A 61 9.97 16.15 -10.90
CA PRO A 61 10.00 17.18 -11.93
C PRO A 61 9.31 18.45 -11.47
N ALA A 62 9.97 19.60 -11.62
CA ALA A 62 9.36 20.89 -11.31
C ALA A 62 8.21 21.17 -12.28
N SER A 63 6.98 21.28 -11.75
CA SER A 63 5.78 21.51 -12.56
C SER A 63 4.92 22.64 -11.98
N ALA A 64 4.22 23.36 -12.84
CA ALA A 64 3.27 24.41 -12.44
C ALA A 64 1.90 23.84 -12.02
N GLY A 65 1.70 22.53 -12.18
CA GLY A 65 0.46 21.81 -11.94
C GLY A 65 0.16 20.81 -13.06
N PRO A 66 -0.93 20.03 -12.92
CA PRO A 66 -1.32 19.02 -13.90
C PRO A 66 -1.46 19.59 -15.32
N ALA A 67 -0.91 18.90 -16.33
CA ALA A 67 -1.00 19.34 -17.73
C ALA A 67 -2.44 19.36 -18.27
N ALA A 68 -3.35 18.63 -17.62
CA ALA A 68 -4.75 18.48 -18.02
C ALA A 68 -5.72 18.97 -16.91
N PRO A 69 -5.80 20.28 -16.63
CA PRO A 69 -6.65 20.82 -15.55
C PRO A 69 -8.16 20.68 -15.82
N CYS A 70 -8.56 20.32 -17.05
CA CYS A 70 -9.96 20.02 -17.37
C CYS A 70 -10.42 18.66 -16.85
N VAL A 71 -9.48 17.77 -16.48
CA VAL A 71 -9.82 16.53 -15.79
C VAL A 71 -10.43 16.91 -14.44
N PRO A 72 -11.65 16.41 -14.11
CA PRO A 72 -12.29 16.69 -12.84
C PRO A 72 -11.37 16.36 -11.67
N LEU A 73 -11.37 17.22 -10.65
CA LEU A 73 -10.65 16.92 -9.41
C LEU A 73 -11.25 15.66 -8.76
N LEU A 74 -12.56 15.68 -8.51
CA LEU A 74 -13.29 14.60 -7.86
C LEU A 74 -14.17 13.82 -8.85
N GLY A 75 -14.56 12.61 -8.44
CA GLY A 75 -15.42 11.75 -9.22
C GLY A 75 -16.89 12.17 -9.29
N ASP A 76 -17.67 11.47 -10.11
CA ASP A 76 -19.11 11.65 -10.21
C ASP A 76 -19.84 10.59 -9.38
N PRO A 77 -20.57 10.98 -8.31
CA PRO A 77 -21.29 10.05 -7.46
C PRO A 77 -22.46 9.33 -8.17
N VAL A 78 -22.98 9.88 -9.27
CA VAL A 78 -24.06 9.25 -10.06
C VAL A 78 -23.50 8.11 -10.91
N LYS A 79 -22.32 8.29 -11.48
CA LYS A 79 -21.63 7.25 -12.28
C LYS A 79 -20.87 6.25 -11.40
N GLY A 80 -20.49 6.68 -10.19
CA GLY A 80 -19.84 5.86 -9.19
C GLY A 80 -18.34 5.67 -9.44
N TYR A 81 -17.62 6.73 -9.81
CA TYR A 81 -16.15 6.71 -9.96
C TYR A 81 -15.48 7.74 -9.04
N GLY A 82 -14.14 7.74 -8.98
CA GLY A 82 -13.35 8.68 -8.19
C GLY A 82 -13.63 8.58 -6.70
N GLN A 83 -13.53 7.36 -6.16
CA GLN A 83 -13.77 6.99 -4.76
C GLN A 83 -15.24 6.96 -4.32
N PHE A 84 -16.21 7.38 -5.15
CA PHE A 84 -17.63 7.42 -4.77
C PHE A 84 -18.46 6.28 -5.38
N PRO A 85 -19.37 5.67 -4.59
CA PRO A 85 -19.27 5.47 -3.14
C PRO A 85 -18.15 4.47 -2.83
N LEU A 86 -17.38 4.70 -1.76
CA LEU A 86 -16.15 4.00 -1.30
C LEU A 86 -16.05 2.50 -1.67
N GLY A 87 -15.77 2.17 -2.92
CA GLY A 87 -15.77 0.78 -3.40
C GLY A 87 -17.09 0.01 -3.23
N LEU A 88 -18.19 0.67 -2.81
CA LEU A 88 -19.46 0.04 -2.41
C LEU A 88 -20.37 -0.29 -3.59
N THR A 89 -20.13 0.32 -4.76
CA THR A 89 -20.90 0.01 -5.96
C THR A 89 -20.14 -1.03 -6.76
N PRO A 90 -20.68 -2.25 -6.89
CA PRO A 90 -20.05 -3.27 -7.72
C PRO A 90 -19.94 -2.82 -9.18
N PRO A 91 -18.91 -3.29 -9.90
CA PRO A 91 -18.93 -3.17 -11.34
C PRO A 91 -20.14 -3.91 -11.92
N ASP A 92 -20.75 -3.34 -12.95
CA ASP A 92 -21.92 -3.97 -13.60
C ASP A 92 -21.57 -5.04 -14.62
N PHE A 93 -20.28 -5.15 -14.98
CA PHE A 93 -19.77 -6.10 -15.98
C PHE A 93 -20.49 -6.05 -17.34
N GLY A 94 -21.25 -5.00 -17.66
CA GLY A 94 -22.01 -4.85 -18.91
C GLY A 94 -21.29 -4.01 -19.96
N ASP A 95 -21.78 -3.94 -21.20
CA ASP A 95 -21.07 -3.24 -22.30
C ASP A 95 -21.80 -1.97 -22.79
N ALA A 96 -22.63 -1.36 -21.93
CA ALA A 96 -23.39 -0.17 -22.34
C ALA A 96 -22.45 0.98 -22.74
N GLY A 97 -22.62 1.45 -23.98
CA GLY A 97 -21.79 2.51 -24.56
C GLY A 97 -20.57 2.02 -25.36
N TYR A 98 -20.20 0.73 -25.30
CA TYR A 98 -19.02 0.22 -26.04
C TYR A 98 -19.17 0.38 -27.55
N ASP A 99 -20.32 -0.01 -28.11
CA ASP A 99 -20.57 0.08 -29.56
C ASP A 99 -20.60 1.53 -30.08
N ALA A 100 -20.86 2.49 -29.18
CA ALA A 100 -20.88 3.91 -29.49
C ALA A 100 -19.46 4.52 -29.51
N LEU A 101 -18.43 3.82 -28.99
CA LEU A 101 -17.05 4.27 -29.08
C LEU A 101 -16.59 4.19 -30.55
N PRO A 102 -16.08 5.28 -31.14
CA PRO A 102 -15.68 5.27 -32.54
C PRO A 102 -14.46 4.35 -32.74
N PRO A 103 -14.33 3.69 -33.90
CA PRO A 103 -13.09 3.03 -34.28
C PRO A 103 -11.92 4.01 -34.21
N THR A 104 -10.79 3.57 -33.67
CA THR A 104 -9.64 4.45 -33.52
C THR A 104 -8.95 4.71 -34.85
N THR A 105 -8.36 5.90 -34.98
CA THR A 105 -7.44 6.23 -36.08
C THR A 105 -5.98 6.05 -35.70
N LEU A 106 -5.69 5.61 -34.47
CA LEU A 106 -4.33 5.37 -34.01
C LEU A 106 -3.71 4.21 -34.80
N THR A 107 -2.44 4.37 -35.14
CA THR A 107 -1.64 3.37 -35.85
C THR A 107 -0.56 2.81 -34.95
N GLY A 108 -0.04 1.61 -35.26
CA GLY A 108 1.01 0.99 -34.45
C GLY A 108 0.50 0.38 -33.14
N LEU A 109 -0.82 0.18 -33.02
CA LEU A 109 -1.43 -0.54 -31.91
C LEU A 109 -1.06 -2.03 -31.97
N PRO A 110 -0.91 -2.68 -30.80
CA PRO A 110 -0.52 -4.08 -30.75
C PRO A 110 -1.65 -4.99 -31.28
N ASP A 111 -1.27 -6.06 -31.97
CA ASP A 111 -2.20 -7.11 -32.37
C ASP A 111 -2.71 -7.91 -31.16
N ARG A 112 -1.87 -8.02 -30.11
CA ARG A 112 -2.13 -8.71 -28.84
C ARG A 112 -1.53 -7.95 -27.68
N VAL A 113 -2.20 -7.94 -26.53
CA VAL A 113 -1.66 -7.40 -25.27
C VAL A 113 -1.29 -8.55 -24.34
N ASP A 114 -0.05 -9.00 -24.43
CA ASP A 114 0.44 -10.15 -23.67
C ASP A 114 1.12 -9.78 -22.34
N LEU A 115 1.54 -8.53 -22.18
CA LEU A 115 2.15 -8.03 -20.94
C LEU A 115 1.48 -6.70 -20.57
N ARG A 116 1.40 -6.44 -19.26
CA ARG A 116 1.02 -5.12 -18.72
C ARG A 116 2.29 -4.30 -18.51
N ASP A 117 2.37 -3.14 -19.14
CA ASP A 117 3.47 -2.17 -19.02
C ASP A 117 2.98 -0.73 -19.20
N SER A 118 3.91 0.21 -19.33
CA SER A 118 3.62 1.64 -19.45
C SER A 118 2.96 2.07 -20.78
N THR A 119 2.79 1.15 -21.73
CA THR A 119 2.21 1.41 -23.06
C THR A 119 0.96 0.61 -23.34
N GLN A 120 0.73 -0.49 -22.62
CA GLN A 120 -0.43 -1.35 -22.83
C GLN A 120 -0.76 -2.13 -21.57
N GLY A 121 -2.02 -2.52 -21.42
CA GLY A 121 -2.45 -3.33 -20.31
C GLY A 121 -3.82 -3.93 -20.53
N PHE A 122 -4.21 -4.82 -19.63
CA PHE A 122 -5.47 -5.53 -19.74
C PHE A 122 -6.03 -5.85 -18.37
N ASN A 123 -7.33 -6.11 -18.36
CA ASN A 123 -8.03 -6.81 -17.30
C ASN A 123 -8.96 -7.87 -17.95
N GLN A 124 -9.84 -8.47 -17.17
CA GLN A 124 -10.79 -9.48 -17.66
C GLN A 124 -11.82 -9.01 -18.70
N LYS A 125 -11.90 -7.70 -18.97
CA LYS A 125 -12.93 -7.10 -19.82
C LYS A 125 -12.39 -6.26 -20.97
N VAL A 126 -11.27 -5.59 -20.75
CA VAL A 126 -10.68 -4.67 -21.73
C VAL A 126 -9.18 -4.89 -21.88
N GLU A 127 -8.71 -4.68 -23.10
CA GLU A 127 -7.33 -4.39 -23.44
C GLU A 127 -7.23 -2.90 -23.76
N VAL A 128 -6.18 -2.24 -23.29
CA VAL A 128 -5.90 -0.82 -23.51
C VAL A 128 -4.49 -0.68 -24.06
N ALA A 129 -4.33 0.21 -25.05
CA ALA A 129 -3.04 0.56 -25.63
C ALA A 129 -2.89 2.09 -25.73
N LEU A 130 -1.67 2.56 -25.50
CA LEU A 130 -1.24 3.94 -25.61
C LEU A 130 -0.44 4.12 -26.90
N ALA A 131 -0.85 5.07 -27.74
CA ALA A 131 -0.10 5.51 -28.91
C ALA A 131 -0.27 7.02 -29.09
N ASP A 132 0.82 7.73 -29.35
CA ASP A 132 0.84 9.19 -29.56
C ASP A 132 0.10 9.99 -28.44
N GLY A 133 0.26 9.56 -27.19
CA GLY A 133 -0.39 10.17 -26.03
C GLY A 133 -1.91 9.97 -25.94
N ARG A 134 -2.48 9.09 -26.78
CA ARG A 134 -3.91 8.78 -26.84
C ARG A 134 -4.14 7.30 -26.56
N LEU A 135 -5.33 7.00 -26.01
CA LEU A 135 -5.69 5.65 -25.60
C LEU A 135 -6.67 5.00 -26.58
N ALA A 136 -6.36 3.76 -26.94
CA ALA A 136 -7.27 2.86 -27.61
C ALA A 136 -7.71 1.76 -26.65
N VAL A 137 -8.94 1.29 -26.82
CA VAL A 137 -9.54 0.20 -26.03
C VAL A 137 -10.19 -0.82 -26.95
N ARG A 138 -10.20 -2.08 -26.52
CA ARG A 138 -11.00 -3.14 -27.11
C ARG A 138 -11.36 -4.20 -26.08
N HIS A 139 -12.31 -5.07 -26.39
CA HIS A 139 -12.47 -6.31 -25.63
C HIS A 139 -11.34 -7.30 -25.95
N PRO A 140 -10.90 -8.14 -25.00
CA PRO A 140 -9.96 -9.20 -25.27
C PRO A 140 -10.41 -10.07 -26.45
N GLY A 141 -9.54 -10.20 -27.46
CA GLY A 141 -9.82 -10.95 -28.68
C GLY A 141 -10.66 -10.21 -29.76
N ASP A 142 -11.15 -9.00 -29.51
CA ASP A 142 -11.76 -8.16 -30.55
C ASP A 142 -10.66 -7.64 -31.50
N PRO A 143 -10.77 -7.78 -32.83
CA PRO A 143 -9.77 -7.22 -33.75
C PRO A 143 -9.84 -5.69 -33.83
N GLN A 144 -10.96 -5.06 -33.49
CA GLN A 144 -11.15 -3.63 -33.71
C GLN A 144 -10.84 -2.79 -32.47
N TRP A 145 -9.76 -2.03 -32.53
CA TRP A 145 -9.48 -0.97 -31.58
C TRP A 145 -10.46 0.22 -31.73
N ARG A 146 -10.91 0.76 -30.60
CA ARG A 146 -11.79 1.93 -30.52
C ARG A 146 -11.12 3.02 -29.68
N ASP A 147 -11.47 4.29 -29.93
CA ASP A 147 -10.97 5.37 -29.09
C ASP A 147 -11.53 5.23 -27.67
N MET A 148 -10.63 5.25 -26.69
CA MET A 148 -11.02 5.24 -25.29
C MET A 148 -11.42 6.65 -24.86
N PRO A 149 -12.58 6.84 -24.20
CA PRO A 149 -13.03 8.16 -23.74
C PRO A 149 -11.97 8.83 -22.85
N THR A 150 -11.36 9.88 -23.37
CA THR A 150 -10.28 10.63 -22.72
C THR A 150 -10.56 12.12 -22.85
N PRO A 151 -10.49 12.93 -21.78
CA PRO A 151 -10.71 14.37 -21.88
C PRO A 151 -9.77 15.02 -22.89
N ASP A 152 -10.29 15.94 -23.72
CA ASP A 152 -9.52 16.57 -24.80
C ASP A 152 -8.22 17.25 -24.32
N CYS A 153 -8.21 17.75 -23.09
CA CYS A 153 -7.01 18.39 -22.53
C CYS A 153 -5.94 17.38 -22.06
N LEU A 154 -6.29 16.10 -21.88
CA LEU A 154 -5.38 15.02 -21.50
C LEU A 154 -4.97 14.18 -22.73
N ALA A 155 -5.87 14.02 -23.70
CA ALA A 155 -5.57 13.32 -24.94
C ALA A 155 -4.36 13.96 -25.65
N GLY A 156 -3.38 13.14 -26.01
CA GLY A 156 -2.11 13.57 -26.60
C GLY A 156 -1.04 14.00 -25.60
N LYS A 157 -1.31 13.92 -24.28
CA LYS A 157 -0.36 14.28 -23.21
C LYS A 157 0.01 13.12 -22.29
N ILE A 158 -0.55 11.93 -22.54
CA ILE A 158 -0.27 10.75 -21.71
C ILE A 158 1.10 10.18 -22.09
N ARG A 159 2.02 10.14 -21.13
CA ARG A 159 3.37 9.58 -21.30
C ARG A 159 3.39 8.07 -21.06
N GLY A 160 2.59 7.59 -20.11
CA GLY A 160 2.50 6.17 -19.80
C GLY A 160 1.21 5.82 -19.07
N ILE A 161 0.84 4.53 -19.11
CA ILE A 161 -0.36 3.98 -18.45
C ILE A 161 -0.05 2.76 -17.60
N SER A 162 -0.92 2.44 -16.65
CA SER A 162 -0.93 1.13 -16.01
C SER A 162 -2.37 0.73 -15.71
N VAL A 163 -2.79 -0.41 -16.24
CA VAL A 163 -4.15 -0.96 -16.06
C VAL A 163 -4.08 -2.02 -14.97
N ASN A 164 -4.92 -1.95 -13.94
CA ASN A 164 -5.14 -3.06 -13.01
C ASN A 164 -6.59 -3.10 -12.53
N ASP A 165 -7.13 -4.30 -12.45
CA ASP A 165 -8.50 -4.56 -12.00
C ASP A 165 -9.54 -3.63 -12.67
N ASP A 166 -10.17 -2.72 -11.93
CA ASP A 166 -11.18 -1.79 -12.41
C ASP A 166 -10.68 -0.37 -12.66
N ALA A 167 -9.35 -0.16 -12.67
CA ALA A 167 -8.74 1.15 -12.85
C ALA A 167 -7.59 1.16 -13.88
N LEU A 168 -7.37 2.34 -14.42
CA LEU A 168 -6.17 2.70 -15.17
C LEU A 168 -5.60 3.97 -14.53
N VAL A 169 -4.28 3.99 -14.30
CA VAL A 169 -3.55 5.22 -14.06
C VAL A 169 -2.84 5.65 -15.34
N ALA A 170 -2.88 6.94 -15.64
CA ALA A 170 -2.08 7.59 -16.66
C ALA A 170 -1.18 8.63 -16.02
N LEU A 171 0.04 8.76 -16.52
CA LEU A 171 0.98 9.83 -16.19
C LEU A 171 1.13 10.77 -17.37
N ASP A 172 1.23 12.08 -17.13
CA ASP A 172 1.72 13.03 -18.15
C ASP A 172 3.25 13.14 -18.13
N ASP A 173 3.82 14.00 -19.00
CA ASP A 173 5.28 14.17 -19.12
C ASP A 173 5.96 14.69 -17.84
N ASP A 174 5.22 15.41 -16.98
CA ASP A 174 5.70 15.88 -15.69
C ASP A 174 5.44 14.84 -14.58
N GLY A 175 4.81 13.71 -14.92
CA GLY A 175 4.49 12.63 -13.99
C GLY A 175 3.21 12.83 -13.19
N TRP A 176 2.35 13.79 -13.51
CA TRP A 176 1.07 13.93 -12.79
C TRP A 176 0.17 12.73 -12.99
N ILE A 177 -0.40 12.26 -11.89
CA ILE A 177 -1.25 11.07 -11.84
C ILE A 177 -2.70 11.43 -12.20
N TYR A 178 -3.25 10.73 -13.18
CA TYR A 178 -4.67 10.74 -13.53
C TYR A 178 -5.21 9.32 -13.41
N THR A 179 -6.39 9.16 -12.84
CA THR A 179 -7.03 7.85 -12.69
C THR A 179 -8.33 7.79 -13.45
N MET A 180 -8.49 6.73 -14.22
CA MET A 180 -9.78 6.32 -14.76
C MET A 180 -10.27 5.11 -13.96
N SER A 181 -11.49 5.19 -13.43
CA SER A 181 -12.10 4.09 -12.68
C SER A 181 -13.22 3.42 -13.49
N ASN A 182 -13.74 2.33 -12.92
CA ASN A 182 -14.86 1.54 -13.45
C ASN A 182 -14.57 0.78 -14.75
N LEU A 183 -13.32 0.43 -15.03
CA LEU A 183 -12.94 -0.31 -16.25
C LEU A 183 -13.55 -1.71 -16.37
N GLN A 184 -14.13 -2.24 -15.29
CA GLN A 184 -14.93 -3.46 -15.35
C GLN A 184 -16.43 -3.22 -15.52
N SER A 185 -16.89 -1.97 -15.39
CA SER A 185 -18.27 -1.57 -15.70
C SER A 185 -18.42 -1.14 -17.15
N SER A 186 -19.66 -0.93 -17.57
CA SER A 186 -20.04 -0.38 -18.86
C SER A 186 -19.29 0.93 -19.17
N PRO A 187 -18.83 1.15 -20.43
CA PRO A 187 -18.11 2.37 -20.80
C PRO A 187 -18.78 3.70 -20.45
N ASP A 188 -20.11 3.75 -20.38
CA ASP A 188 -20.84 4.96 -19.95
C ASP A 188 -20.58 5.37 -18.48
N ARG A 189 -20.10 4.44 -17.65
CA ARG A 189 -19.72 4.65 -16.23
C ARG A 189 -18.24 4.92 -16.02
N TRP A 190 -17.40 4.82 -17.06
CA TRP A 190 -16.00 5.21 -16.96
C TRP A 190 -15.89 6.71 -16.69
N GLY A 191 -14.87 7.09 -15.92
CA GLY A 191 -14.66 8.47 -15.55
C GLY A 191 -13.25 8.72 -15.06
N TRP A 192 -12.74 9.90 -15.42
CA TRP A 192 -11.41 10.37 -15.08
C TRP A 192 -11.45 11.30 -13.88
N VAL A 193 -10.46 11.18 -13.01
CA VAL A 193 -10.16 12.10 -11.92
C VAL A 193 -8.67 12.42 -11.88
N ARG A 194 -8.33 13.59 -11.33
CA ARG A 194 -6.95 13.99 -11.05
C ARG A 194 -6.65 14.12 -9.56
N ALA A 195 -7.66 13.93 -8.68
CA ALA A 195 -7.38 13.87 -7.26
C ALA A 195 -6.52 12.65 -6.96
N TRP A 196 -5.53 12.87 -6.10
CA TRP A 196 -4.69 11.82 -5.55
C TRP A 196 -4.17 12.31 -4.21
N GLY A 197 -4.22 11.44 -3.20
CA GLY A 197 -3.75 11.71 -1.85
C GLY A 197 -4.81 12.22 -0.90
N GLY A 198 -4.38 12.34 0.34
CA GLY A 198 -5.23 12.30 1.50
C GLY A 198 -5.93 13.62 1.83
N PRO A 199 -6.94 13.55 2.71
CA PRO A 199 -7.54 12.31 3.19
C PRO A 199 -8.50 11.76 2.13
N VAL A 200 -8.45 10.45 1.84
CA VAL A 200 -9.50 9.75 1.07
C VAL A 200 -9.74 10.34 -0.33
N TRP A 201 -8.69 10.49 -1.16
CA TRP A 201 -8.79 11.07 -2.51
C TRP A 201 -9.27 12.53 -2.57
N LEU A 202 -9.05 13.32 -1.52
CA LEU A 202 -9.39 14.74 -1.51
C LEU A 202 -8.19 15.66 -1.81
N GLY A 203 -7.02 15.09 -2.04
CA GLY A 203 -5.83 15.82 -2.43
C GLY A 203 -5.92 16.42 -3.84
N ASP A 204 -5.20 17.52 -4.06
CA ASP A 204 -5.21 18.29 -5.32
C ASP A 204 -4.48 17.62 -6.51
N GLY A 205 -3.95 16.40 -6.29
CA GLY A 205 -3.16 15.62 -7.24
C GLY A 205 -1.73 15.36 -6.75
N MET A 206 -1.04 14.42 -7.39
CA MET A 206 0.33 14.04 -7.04
C MET A 206 1.13 13.66 -8.30
N GLN A 207 2.45 13.88 -8.27
CA GLN A 207 3.38 13.42 -9.31
C GLN A 207 3.98 12.06 -8.92
N SER A 208 4.10 11.15 -9.87
CA SER A 208 4.96 9.96 -9.75
C SER A 208 6.43 10.39 -9.74
N PRO A 209 7.31 9.76 -8.94
CA PRO A 209 8.74 10.08 -8.94
C PRO A 209 9.47 9.63 -10.21
N THR A 210 8.83 8.83 -11.05
CA THR A 210 9.33 8.42 -12.35
C THR A 210 8.17 8.25 -13.34
N THR A 211 8.42 8.55 -14.60
CA THR A 211 7.54 8.20 -15.72
C THR A 211 8.12 7.08 -16.57
N GLU A 212 9.32 6.59 -16.25
CA GLU A 212 10.06 5.71 -17.14
C GLU A 212 9.42 4.33 -17.25
N PRO A 213 9.29 3.78 -18.48
CA PRO A 213 8.68 2.48 -18.69
C PRO A 213 9.31 1.38 -17.83
N GLY A 214 8.46 0.57 -17.20
CA GLY A 214 8.90 -0.54 -16.33
C GLY A 214 9.33 -0.14 -14.92
N THR A 215 9.42 1.16 -14.61
CA THR A 215 9.85 1.63 -13.28
C THR A 215 8.69 2.05 -12.36
N TRP A 216 7.45 1.86 -12.80
CA TRP A 216 6.27 2.11 -11.98
C TRP A 216 5.09 1.23 -12.42
N SER A 217 4.14 0.98 -11.52
CA SER A 217 2.98 0.14 -11.81
C SER A 217 1.79 0.47 -10.91
N LEU A 218 0.57 0.36 -11.46
CA LEU A 218 -0.67 0.39 -10.68
C LEU A 218 -0.95 -1.00 -10.11
N SER A 219 -1.24 -1.01 -8.82
CA SER A 219 -1.80 -2.11 -8.07
C SER A 219 -3.17 -1.71 -7.52
N LEU A 220 -4.17 -2.55 -7.73
CA LEU A 220 -5.49 -2.41 -7.15
C LEU A 220 -5.95 -3.77 -6.64
N THR A 221 -6.33 -3.81 -5.36
CA THR A 221 -6.95 -4.99 -4.75
C THR A 221 -8.44 -4.72 -4.53
N GLY A 222 -9.28 -5.44 -5.27
CA GLY A 222 -10.72 -5.21 -5.31
C GLY A 222 -11.53 -6.15 -4.42
N THR A 223 -12.66 -5.69 -3.90
CA THR A 223 -13.62 -6.51 -3.14
C THR A 223 -14.42 -7.51 -3.99
N HIS A 224 -14.37 -7.39 -5.32
CA HIS A 224 -15.18 -8.19 -6.24
C HIS A 224 -14.35 -9.22 -7.02
N THR A 225 -13.15 -8.82 -7.44
CA THR A 225 -12.19 -9.61 -8.19
C THR A 225 -11.28 -10.38 -7.26
N ASP A 226 -10.47 -9.70 -6.45
CA ASP A 226 -9.54 -10.34 -5.52
C ASP A 226 -10.24 -10.88 -4.27
N ARG A 227 -11.10 -10.08 -3.63
CA ARG A 227 -11.91 -10.42 -2.44
C ARG A 227 -11.12 -10.66 -1.15
N THR A 228 -9.99 -11.35 -1.22
CA THR A 228 -9.18 -11.74 -0.05
C THR A 228 -7.68 -11.58 -0.29
N TYR A 229 -6.97 -11.34 0.82
CA TYR A 229 -5.54 -11.47 0.96
C TYR A 229 -5.22 -12.84 1.56
N ARG A 230 -4.30 -13.59 0.95
CA ARG A 230 -3.68 -14.75 1.60
C ARG A 230 -2.50 -14.28 2.45
N THR A 231 -2.67 -14.24 3.77
CA THR A 231 -1.62 -13.81 4.71
C THR A 231 -0.61 -14.93 5.02
N PRO A 232 0.59 -14.60 5.55
CA PRO A 232 1.65 -15.58 5.84
C PRO A 232 1.24 -16.71 6.80
N ASP A 233 0.30 -16.44 7.70
CA ASP A 233 -0.31 -17.42 8.61
C ASP A 233 -1.33 -18.36 7.91
N GLY A 234 -1.42 -18.30 6.59
CA GLY A 234 -2.24 -19.17 5.75
C GLY A 234 -3.71 -18.80 5.67
N LYS A 235 -4.13 -17.68 6.27
CA LYS A 235 -5.53 -17.23 6.33
C LYS A 235 -5.92 -16.36 5.13
N ASP A 236 -7.18 -16.46 4.72
CA ASP A 236 -7.79 -15.59 3.70
C ASP A 236 -8.48 -14.41 4.38
N GLN A 237 -7.76 -13.30 4.56
CA GLN A 237 -8.28 -12.08 5.16
C GLN A 237 -9.10 -11.28 4.13
N PRO A 238 -10.27 -10.73 4.48
CA PRO A 238 -11.09 -9.99 3.53
C PRO A 238 -10.44 -8.66 3.13
N VAL A 239 -10.64 -8.22 1.89
CA VAL A 239 -10.24 -6.89 1.42
C VAL A 239 -11.15 -5.82 2.02
N SER A 240 -10.59 -4.65 2.35
CA SER A 240 -11.36 -3.53 2.92
C SER A 240 -12.48 -3.08 1.99
N LEU A 241 -13.56 -2.52 2.55
CA LEU A 241 -14.68 -2.01 1.74
C LEU A 241 -14.22 -0.92 0.75
N ALA A 242 -13.19 -0.17 1.13
CA ALA A 242 -12.60 0.90 0.34
C ALA A 242 -11.75 0.41 -0.84
N LYS A 243 -11.46 -0.91 -0.93
CA LYS A 243 -10.39 -1.46 -1.77
C LYS A 243 -9.03 -0.90 -1.35
N VAL A 244 -7.96 -1.36 -2.01
CA VAL A 244 -6.65 -0.71 -1.91
C VAL A 244 -6.18 -0.35 -3.29
N THR A 245 -5.92 0.94 -3.52
CA THR A 245 -5.31 1.45 -4.75
C THR A 245 -3.93 1.95 -4.41
N GLN A 246 -2.93 1.50 -5.15
CA GLN A 246 -1.54 1.84 -4.86
C GLN A 246 -0.79 1.98 -6.19
N LEU A 247 -0.04 3.07 -6.33
CA LEU A 247 0.98 3.17 -7.37
C LEU A 247 2.33 2.86 -6.72
N VAL A 248 3.03 1.85 -7.26
CA VAL A 248 4.41 1.57 -6.88
C VAL A 248 5.35 2.17 -7.89
N ALA A 249 6.44 2.79 -7.43
CA ALA A 249 7.42 3.44 -8.30
C ALA A 249 8.84 3.27 -7.76
N LEU A 250 9.78 2.92 -8.63
CA LEU A 250 11.19 2.80 -8.27
C LEU A 250 11.83 4.17 -8.07
N GLY A 251 12.70 4.28 -7.06
CA GLY A 251 13.66 5.36 -6.95
C GLY A 251 14.80 5.22 -7.96
N GLY A 252 15.58 6.29 -8.16
CA GLY A 252 16.53 6.40 -9.28
C GLY A 252 17.59 5.30 -9.36
N ASP A 253 18.03 4.73 -8.23
CA ASP A 253 19.01 3.64 -8.20
C ASP A 253 18.39 2.24 -8.06
N GLY A 254 17.06 2.16 -7.96
CA GLY A 254 16.31 0.92 -7.85
C GLY A 254 16.27 0.26 -6.47
N SER A 255 16.93 0.84 -5.45
CA SER A 255 16.93 0.27 -4.09
C SER A 255 15.69 0.64 -3.27
N HIS A 256 14.95 1.66 -3.72
CA HIS A 256 13.72 2.14 -3.09
C HIS A 256 12.50 1.89 -3.98
N ILE A 257 11.39 1.47 -3.36
CA ILE A 257 10.08 1.40 -4.00
C ILE A 257 9.13 2.32 -3.23
N TYR A 258 8.76 3.45 -3.82
CA TYR A 258 7.75 4.34 -3.26
C TYR A 258 6.36 3.74 -3.43
N SER A 259 5.57 3.76 -2.37
CA SER A 259 4.18 3.29 -2.34
C SER A 259 3.26 4.48 -2.19
N LEU A 260 2.65 4.90 -3.29
CA LEU A 260 1.73 6.02 -3.32
C LEU A 260 0.30 5.51 -3.19
N ASP A 261 -0.34 5.79 -2.07
CA ASP A 261 -1.74 5.46 -1.84
C ASP A 261 -2.57 6.77 -1.83
N PRO A 262 -3.63 6.86 -2.62
CA PRO A 262 -4.44 8.06 -2.75
C PRO A 262 -5.27 8.42 -1.51
N TRP A 263 -5.29 7.60 -0.46
CA TRP A 263 -5.86 7.96 0.83
C TRP A 263 -4.88 8.64 1.78
N LEU A 264 -3.58 8.39 1.60
CA LEU A 264 -2.52 8.83 2.50
C LEU A 264 -2.03 10.22 2.13
N ALA A 265 -1.25 10.84 3.02
CA ALA A 265 -0.66 12.16 2.77
C ALA A 265 0.02 12.24 1.38
N GLN A 266 -0.05 13.42 0.75
CA GLN A 266 0.53 13.69 -0.57
C GLN A 266 2.06 13.82 -0.48
N ASP A 267 2.74 12.72 -0.16
CA ASP A 267 4.19 12.65 0.01
C ASP A 267 4.75 11.30 -0.47
N TYR A 268 6.08 11.18 -0.42
CA TYR A 268 6.80 9.98 -0.86
C TYR A 268 7.37 9.17 0.30
N SER A 269 6.72 9.27 1.48
CA SER A 269 7.30 8.74 2.71
C SER A 269 7.02 7.26 2.95
N TYR A 270 5.96 6.71 2.35
CA TYR A 270 5.69 5.29 2.40
C TYR A 270 6.51 4.56 1.34
N GLU A 271 7.26 3.56 1.78
CA GLU A 271 8.17 2.79 0.94
C GLU A 271 7.98 1.29 1.21
N ILE A 272 8.24 0.48 0.19
CA ILE A 272 8.39 -0.97 0.30
C ILE A 272 9.88 -1.24 0.15
N ALA A 273 10.56 -1.61 1.24
CA ALA A 273 11.96 -2.03 1.14
C ALA A 273 12.09 -3.18 0.15
N THR A 274 13.12 -3.15 -0.70
CA THR A 274 13.53 -4.27 -1.56
C THR A 274 14.17 -5.40 -0.74
N PRO A 275 14.47 -6.57 -1.33
CA PRO A 275 15.20 -7.64 -0.65
C PRO A 275 16.54 -7.18 -0.06
N HIS A 276 17.13 -8.02 0.81
CA HIS A 276 18.40 -7.75 1.49
C HIS A 276 18.38 -6.44 2.29
N ASN A 277 17.36 -6.25 3.14
CA ASN A 277 17.20 -5.06 3.99
C ASN A 277 17.14 -3.74 3.18
N GLY A 278 16.43 -3.75 2.05
CA GLY A 278 16.29 -2.57 1.17
C GLY A 278 17.48 -2.29 0.28
N ARG A 279 18.37 -3.28 0.06
CA ARG A 279 19.61 -3.08 -0.71
C ARG A 279 19.57 -3.64 -2.12
N PHE A 280 18.65 -4.55 -2.41
CA PHE A 280 18.50 -5.08 -3.76
C PHE A 280 18.10 -3.97 -4.73
N ARG A 281 18.80 -3.89 -5.88
CA ARG A 281 18.60 -2.84 -6.89
C ARG A 281 17.71 -3.35 -8.01
N ALA A 282 16.41 -3.11 -7.88
CA ALA A 282 15.45 -3.43 -8.92
C ALA A 282 15.64 -2.51 -10.14
N GLU A 283 15.62 -3.07 -11.33
CA GLU A 283 15.59 -2.30 -12.58
C GLU A 283 14.16 -2.16 -13.13
N SER A 284 13.24 -3.00 -12.68
CA SER A 284 11.87 -3.03 -13.16
C SER A 284 10.91 -3.53 -12.09
N VAL A 285 9.68 -3.01 -12.13
CA VAL A 285 8.59 -3.32 -11.20
C VAL A 285 7.26 -3.48 -11.95
N SER A 286 6.48 -4.47 -11.54
CA SER A 286 5.08 -4.65 -11.95
C SER A 286 4.25 -5.04 -10.72
N ALA A 287 2.98 -4.64 -10.67
CA ALA A 287 2.13 -4.96 -9.53
C ALA A 287 0.69 -5.33 -9.93
N SER A 288 0.05 -6.16 -9.10
CA SER A 288 -1.35 -6.55 -9.26
C SER A 288 -1.95 -7.05 -7.97
N GLY A 289 -3.04 -6.44 -7.53
CA GLY A 289 -3.74 -6.84 -6.31
C GLY A 289 -2.79 -6.99 -5.12
N SER A 290 -2.03 -5.93 -4.87
CA SER A 290 -1.05 -5.74 -3.80
C SER A 290 0.17 -6.67 -3.81
N VAL A 291 0.29 -7.53 -4.84
CA VAL A 291 1.52 -8.31 -5.06
C VAL A 291 2.45 -7.50 -5.97
N VAL A 292 3.59 -7.12 -5.42
CA VAL A 292 4.68 -6.43 -6.14
C VAL A 292 5.64 -7.46 -6.69
N PHE A 293 6.05 -7.31 -7.95
CA PHE A 293 6.99 -8.16 -8.67
C PHE A 293 8.13 -7.29 -9.20
N ILE A 294 9.37 -7.62 -8.82
CA ILE A 294 10.57 -6.91 -9.25
C ILE A 294 11.61 -7.85 -9.87
N THR A 295 12.50 -7.29 -10.68
CA THR A 295 13.71 -7.95 -11.20
C THR A 295 14.89 -7.01 -11.16
N ASP A 296 16.12 -7.55 -11.07
CA ASP A 296 17.37 -6.81 -11.31
C ASP A 296 17.96 -7.11 -12.69
N ARG A 297 19.14 -6.52 -12.96
CA ARG A 297 19.94 -6.71 -14.19
C ARG A 297 20.38 -8.16 -14.46
N TYR A 298 20.39 -9.00 -13.42
CA TYR A 298 20.74 -10.40 -13.52
C TYR A 298 19.51 -11.28 -13.71
N GLY A 299 18.31 -10.71 -13.77
CA GLY A 299 17.08 -11.49 -13.88
C GLY A 299 16.74 -12.22 -12.59
N ASP A 300 17.29 -11.81 -11.45
CA ASP A 300 16.87 -12.31 -10.15
C ASP A 300 15.57 -11.60 -9.76
N MET A 301 14.58 -12.39 -9.36
CA MET A 301 13.19 -11.98 -9.38
C MET A 301 12.55 -12.20 -8.03
N TYR A 302 11.81 -11.21 -7.53
CA TYR A 302 11.18 -11.30 -6.23
C TYR A 302 9.74 -10.84 -6.27
N THR A 303 8.90 -11.48 -5.45
CA THR A 303 7.52 -11.04 -5.23
C THR A 303 7.21 -10.85 -3.77
N ARG A 304 6.34 -9.89 -3.45
CA ARG A 304 5.88 -9.64 -2.08
C ARG A 304 4.45 -9.14 -2.07
N LEU A 305 3.61 -9.70 -1.19
CA LEU A 305 2.31 -9.09 -0.86
C LEU A 305 2.56 -7.90 0.08
N SER A 306 2.33 -6.68 -0.40
CA SER A 306 2.61 -5.48 0.38
C SER A 306 1.74 -4.30 -0.05
N ASP A 307 0.87 -3.86 0.85
CA ASP A 307 0.11 -2.61 0.77
C ASP A 307 -0.11 -2.01 2.17
N TYR A 308 -0.69 -0.82 2.24
CA TYR A 308 -0.93 -0.12 3.50
C TYR A 308 -1.81 -0.92 4.48
N ASP A 309 -2.83 -1.61 3.97
CA ASP A 309 -3.80 -2.38 4.76
C ASP A 309 -3.14 -3.62 5.39
N ILE A 310 -2.52 -4.46 4.57
CA ILE A 310 -1.99 -5.77 4.99
C ILE A 310 -0.66 -5.64 5.74
N ASN A 311 0.08 -4.56 5.53
CA ASN A 311 1.33 -4.29 6.26
C ASN A 311 1.10 -3.88 7.71
N GLY A 312 -0.14 -3.68 8.14
CA GLY A 312 -0.44 -3.28 9.51
C GLY A 312 -0.74 -1.81 9.70
N ALA A 313 -0.64 -0.98 8.66
CA ALA A 313 -0.67 0.46 8.81
C ALA A 313 -2.10 1.04 8.90
N ASP A 314 -3.14 0.21 8.67
CA ASP A 314 -4.55 0.63 8.72
C ASP A 314 -5.40 0.13 9.93
N PRO A 315 -5.15 0.59 11.17
CA PRO A 315 -6.00 0.24 12.31
C PRO A 315 -7.44 0.79 12.24
N ALA A 316 -7.76 1.68 11.29
CA ALA A 316 -9.14 2.13 11.10
C ALA A 316 -9.98 1.01 10.46
N GLN A 317 -9.43 0.34 9.44
CA GLN A 317 -10.10 -0.71 8.67
C GLN A 317 -9.90 -2.12 9.26
N PHE A 318 -8.73 -2.40 9.85
CA PHE A 318 -8.39 -3.76 10.29
C PHE A 318 -8.01 -3.85 11.77
N ARG A 319 -8.18 -5.07 12.31
CA ARG A 319 -7.51 -5.52 13.53
C ARG A 319 -6.22 -6.25 13.14
N TYR A 320 -5.19 -6.10 13.96
CA TYR A 320 -3.88 -6.75 13.77
C TYR A 320 -3.43 -7.51 15.02
N THR A 321 -2.55 -8.49 14.83
CA THR A 321 -1.91 -9.25 15.92
C THR A 321 -0.47 -9.57 15.56
N TRP A 322 0.44 -9.55 16.54
CA TRP A 322 1.80 -10.06 16.37
C TRP A 322 1.91 -11.56 16.67
N ASP A 323 0.93 -12.08 17.42
CA ASP A 323 0.89 -13.48 17.83
C ASP A 323 0.09 -14.33 16.85
N ASP A 324 0.39 -15.63 16.86
CA ASP A 324 -0.43 -16.65 16.23
C ASP A 324 -1.87 -16.63 16.77
N ASP A 325 -2.82 -16.90 15.87
CA ASP A 325 -4.24 -16.86 16.18
C ASP A 325 -5.00 -18.01 15.52
N ASP A 326 -5.57 -18.90 16.32
CA ASP A 326 -6.32 -20.07 15.83
C ASP A 326 -7.74 -19.73 15.35
N ARG A 327 -8.22 -18.50 15.57
CA ARG A 327 -9.55 -18.09 15.10
C ARG A 327 -9.61 -18.12 13.57
N PRO A 328 -10.80 -18.37 12.99
CA PRO A 328 -10.96 -18.30 11.55
C PRO A 328 -10.86 -16.85 11.05
N ALA A 329 -10.41 -16.68 9.80
CA ALA A 329 -10.53 -15.40 9.11
C ALA A 329 -12.00 -14.98 8.99
N ALA A 330 -12.22 -13.67 8.93
CA ALA A 330 -13.57 -13.14 8.75
C ALA A 330 -14.07 -13.35 7.32
N PRO A 331 -15.38 -13.61 7.11
CA PRO A 331 -15.94 -13.78 5.77
C PRO A 331 -16.02 -12.47 4.97
N ASP A 332 -15.94 -11.32 5.64
CA ASP A 332 -16.05 -9.99 5.05
C ASP A 332 -15.41 -8.93 5.95
N ALA A 333 -15.11 -7.75 5.39
CA ALA A 333 -14.43 -6.66 6.09
C ALA A 333 -15.19 -6.11 7.30
N LEU A 334 -16.54 -6.08 7.27
CA LEU A 334 -17.32 -5.56 8.39
C LEU A 334 -17.27 -6.52 9.57
N THR A 335 -17.43 -7.82 9.29
CA THR A 335 -17.27 -8.89 10.28
C THR A 335 -15.84 -8.90 10.83
N HIS A 336 -14.83 -8.70 9.97
CA HIS A 336 -13.43 -8.55 10.40
C HIS A 336 -13.28 -7.44 11.43
N ARG A 337 -13.89 -6.28 11.18
CA ARG A 337 -13.71 -5.12 12.03
C ARG A 337 -14.43 -5.20 13.37
N LEU A 338 -15.59 -5.87 13.41
CA LEU A 338 -16.54 -5.80 14.52
C LEU A 338 -16.64 -7.07 15.37
N ASP A 339 -16.35 -8.25 14.81
CA ASP A 339 -16.52 -9.51 15.52
C ASP A 339 -15.19 -9.97 16.16
N PRO A 340 -15.05 -9.93 17.50
CA PRO A 340 -13.83 -10.39 18.16
C PRO A 340 -13.61 -11.91 18.05
N ARG A 341 -14.52 -12.69 17.46
CA ARG A 341 -14.37 -14.14 17.27
C ARG A 341 -13.61 -14.52 16.01
N THR A 342 -13.31 -13.57 15.12
CA THR A 342 -12.49 -13.79 13.94
C THR A 342 -11.05 -13.31 14.17
N ALA A 343 -10.10 -13.93 13.48
CA ALA A 343 -8.69 -13.63 13.57
C ALA A 343 -8.38 -12.21 13.04
N PRO A 344 -7.56 -11.42 13.76
CA PRO A 344 -6.92 -10.24 13.20
C PRO A 344 -5.97 -10.61 12.04
N VAL A 345 -5.55 -9.61 11.27
CA VAL A 345 -4.45 -9.76 10.31
C VAL A 345 -3.15 -10.02 11.08
N SER A 346 -2.42 -11.08 10.73
CA SER A 346 -1.15 -11.41 11.36
C SER A 346 -0.03 -10.45 10.90
N LEU A 347 0.83 -10.08 11.85
CA LEU A 347 2.01 -9.24 11.67
C LEU A 347 3.27 -9.97 12.16
N PRO A 348 4.45 -9.66 11.60
CA PRO A 348 4.67 -8.77 10.46
C PRO A 348 4.04 -9.32 9.17
N GLY A 349 3.79 -8.41 8.22
CA GLY A 349 3.34 -8.80 6.88
C GLY A 349 4.34 -9.70 6.14
N ASP A 350 4.00 -10.02 4.90
CA ASP A 350 4.78 -10.92 4.05
C ASP A 350 6.19 -10.39 3.79
N ASP A 351 7.13 -11.32 3.60
CA ASP A 351 8.51 -11.02 3.20
C ASP A 351 8.67 -11.24 1.69
N TRP A 352 9.83 -10.86 1.15
CA TRP A 352 10.14 -11.14 -0.25
C TRP A 352 10.33 -12.63 -0.50
N THR A 353 9.56 -13.16 -1.44
CA THR A 353 9.74 -14.51 -1.98
C THR A 353 10.60 -14.43 -3.24
N HIS A 354 11.76 -15.08 -3.21
CA HIS A 354 12.60 -15.26 -4.39
C HIS A 354 11.90 -16.19 -5.39
N GLN A 355 11.90 -15.79 -6.66
CA GLN A 355 11.32 -16.55 -7.76
C GLN A 355 12.42 -17.33 -8.48
N PRO A 356 12.14 -18.56 -8.94
CA PRO A 356 13.10 -19.35 -9.69
C PRO A 356 13.54 -18.64 -10.96
N LYS A 357 14.79 -18.84 -11.37
CA LYS A 357 15.33 -18.29 -12.62
C LYS A 357 14.52 -18.76 -13.82
N VAL A 358 14.32 -17.85 -14.77
CA VAL A 358 13.82 -18.21 -16.10
C VAL A 358 14.94 -18.93 -16.85
N PRO A 359 14.71 -20.11 -17.45
CA PRO A 359 15.79 -20.92 -18.02
C PRO A 359 16.35 -20.39 -19.37
N GLY A 360 15.77 -19.33 -19.94
CA GLY A 360 16.16 -18.78 -21.23
C GLY A 360 16.56 -17.30 -21.20
N ARG A 361 16.60 -16.66 -22.37
CA ARG A 361 16.92 -15.23 -22.46
C ARG A 361 15.70 -14.40 -22.11
N ILE A 362 15.90 -13.39 -21.28
CA ILE A 362 14.83 -12.49 -20.80
C ILE A 362 15.23 -11.02 -20.88
N THR A 363 14.22 -10.17 -20.76
CA THR A 363 14.35 -8.71 -20.62
C THR A 363 13.81 -8.25 -19.27
N GLY A 364 14.05 -6.98 -18.92
CA GLY A 364 13.43 -6.34 -17.75
C GLY A 364 11.92 -6.10 -17.87
N ARG A 365 11.30 -6.37 -19.03
CA ARG A 365 9.86 -6.19 -19.22
C ARG A 365 9.09 -7.33 -18.57
N ILE A 366 8.69 -7.09 -17.32
CA ILE A 366 7.95 -8.01 -16.46
C ILE A 366 6.48 -7.60 -16.30
N SER A 367 5.61 -8.57 -16.06
CA SER A 367 4.17 -8.36 -15.86
C SER A 367 3.62 -9.34 -14.83
N ILE A 368 2.74 -8.87 -13.96
CA ILE A 368 1.93 -9.70 -13.06
C ILE A 368 0.45 -9.37 -13.27
N HIS A 369 -0.46 -10.33 -13.14
CA HIS A 369 -1.90 -10.07 -13.19
C HIS A 369 -2.73 -11.12 -12.44
N SER A 370 -3.92 -10.72 -12.01
CA SER A 370 -4.91 -11.59 -11.37
C SER A 370 -5.50 -12.61 -12.34
N THR A 371 -5.56 -13.88 -11.92
CA THR A 371 -6.14 -14.99 -12.70
C THR A 371 -7.42 -15.55 -12.06
N ALA A 372 -7.58 -15.36 -10.75
CA ALA A 372 -8.77 -15.73 -9.98
C ALA A 372 -8.84 -14.90 -8.67
N PRO A 373 -9.94 -14.98 -7.90
CA PRO A 373 -9.99 -14.37 -6.56
C PRO A 373 -8.89 -14.90 -5.64
N GLY A 374 -8.44 -14.06 -4.72
CA GLY A 374 -7.34 -14.30 -3.79
C GLY A 374 -6.03 -13.67 -4.29
N SER A 375 -5.25 -13.06 -3.38
CA SER A 375 -3.97 -12.45 -3.72
C SER A 375 -2.91 -13.45 -4.20
N GLU A 376 -3.07 -14.73 -3.89
CA GLU A 376 -2.17 -15.81 -4.33
C GLU A 376 -2.39 -16.23 -5.80
N ASN A 377 -3.54 -15.87 -6.39
CA ASN A 377 -3.91 -16.30 -7.73
C ASN A 377 -3.45 -15.28 -8.77
N ARG A 378 -2.15 -15.33 -9.07
CA ARG A 378 -1.48 -14.47 -10.05
C ARG A 378 -0.69 -15.28 -11.06
N GLU A 379 -0.58 -14.75 -12.27
CA GLU A 379 0.39 -15.21 -13.26
C GLU A 379 1.49 -14.16 -13.44
N LEU A 380 2.74 -14.62 -13.37
CA LEU A 380 3.94 -13.84 -13.67
C LEU A 380 4.29 -14.06 -15.15
N ARG A 381 4.67 -12.99 -15.85
CA ARG A 381 5.17 -13.02 -17.23
C ARG A 381 6.46 -12.22 -17.35
N VAL A 382 7.39 -12.71 -18.17
CA VAL A 382 8.66 -12.05 -18.47
C VAL A 382 8.90 -12.11 -19.98
N GLU A 383 9.04 -10.97 -20.66
CA GLU A 383 9.36 -10.94 -22.09
C GLU A 383 10.76 -11.55 -22.33
N GLY A 384 10.90 -12.36 -23.37
CA GLY A 384 12.15 -13.02 -23.68
C GLY A 384 12.14 -13.76 -25.01
N ALA A 385 13.07 -14.70 -25.14
CA ALA A 385 13.17 -15.59 -26.29
C ALA A 385 13.55 -17.01 -25.86
N ASP A 386 13.15 -17.98 -26.68
CA ASP A 386 13.61 -19.37 -26.57
C ASP A 386 15.04 -19.55 -27.15
N ASP A 387 15.58 -20.76 -27.02
CA ASP A 387 16.92 -21.13 -27.51
C ASP A 387 17.05 -21.01 -29.04
N ALA A 388 15.94 -21.08 -29.77
CA ALA A 388 15.91 -20.90 -31.22
C ALA A 388 15.86 -19.41 -31.63
N GLY A 389 15.70 -18.50 -30.66
CA GLY A 389 15.56 -17.06 -30.88
C GLY A 389 14.14 -16.62 -31.23
N THR A 390 13.14 -17.49 -31.10
CA THR A 390 11.72 -17.12 -31.22
C THR A 390 11.37 -16.21 -30.04
N THR A 391 10.80 -15.05 -30.32
CA THR A 391 10.41 -14.09 -29.29
C THR A 391 9.04 -14.41 -28.72
N GLY A 392 8.84 -14.06 -27.45
CA GLY A 392 7.64 -14.39 -26.69
C GLY A 392 7.75 -13.94 -25.25
N TYR A 393 7.10 -14.68 -24.35
CA TYR A 393 7.24 -14.46 -22.92
C TYR A 393 7.28 -15.79 -22.17
N TRP A 394 7.97 -15.79 -21.04
CA TRP A 394 7.95 -16.87 -20.06
C TRP A 394 6.83 -16.61 -19.07
N ALA A 395 6.08 -17.65 -18.68
CA ALA A 395 5.01 -17.52 -17.70
C ALA A 395 5.01 -18.66 -16.67
N LYS A 396 4.48 -18.34 -15.48
CA LYS A 396 4.20 -19.28 -14.39
C LYS A 396 3.12 -18.71 -13.48
N ALA A 397 2.42 -19.56 -12.73
CA ALA A 397 1.65 -19.08 -11.59
C ALA A 397 2.60 -18.60 -10.48
N LEU A 398 2.15 -17.66 -9.64
CA LEU A 398 2.96 -17.01 -8.57
C LEU A 398 3.78 -17.98 -7.72
N ARG A 399 3.22 -19.16 -7.42
CA ARG A 399 3.80 -20.17 -6.51
C ARG A 399 4.32 -21.43 -7.21
N ASP A 400 4.24 -21.51 -8.53
CA ASP A 400 4.81 -22.64 -9.25
C ASP A 400 6.34 -22.57 -9.23
N GLU A 401 7.06 -23.62 -9.60
CA GLU A 401 8.54 -23.57 -9.68
C GLU A 401 9.07 -23.48 -11.11
N THR A 402 8.20 -23.72 -12.10
CA THR A 402 8.62 -23.91 -13.48
C THR A 402 8.04 -22.84 -14.39
N TRP A 403 8.91 -22.27 -15.23
CA TRP A 403 8.54 -21.35 -16.29
C TRP A 403 8.21 -22.09 -17.59
N THR A 404 7.16 -21.66 -18.28
CA THR A 404 6.79 -22.12 -19.61
C THR A 404 6.95 -20.98 -20.62
N PHE A 405 7.57 -21.26 -21.77
CA PHE A 405 7.71 -20.27 -22.84
C PHE A 405 6.48 -20.25 -23.75
N HIS A 406 5.99 -19.05 -24.05
CA HIS A 406 4.85 -18.78 -24.93
C HIS A 406 5.32 -17.95 -26.13
N PRO A 407 5.47 -18.56 -27.32
CA PRO A 407 5.93 -17.83 -28.51
C PRO A 407 4.85 -16.87 -29.00
N THR A 408 5.27 -15.65 -29.33
CA THR A 408 4.39 -14.63 -29.94
C THR A 408 4.93 -14.17 -31.29
N GLY A 409 6.25 -14.22 -31.50
CA GLY A 409 6.92 -13.65 -32.66
C GLY A 409 6.93 -12.12 -32.69
N ALA A 410 6.42 -11.47 -31.64
CA ALA A 410 6.41 -10.01 -31.52
C ALA A 410 7.83 -9.48 -31.32
N PRO A 411 8.18 -8.29 -31.85
CA PRO A 411 9.46 -7.66 -31.56
C PRO A 411 9.66 -7.47 -30.05
N VAL A 412 10.88 -7.70 -29.58
CA VAL A 412 11.28 -7.41 -28.20
C VAL A 412 11.29 -5.90 -27.98
N THR A 413 10.76 -5.47 -26.84
CA THR A 413 10.63 -4.04 -26.49
C THR A 413 11.39 -3.69 -25.21
N GLY A 414 11.59 -4.65 -24.32
CA GLY A 414 12.40 -4.52 -23.11
C GLY A 414 13.90 -4.60 -23.36
N THR A 415 14.66 -4.20 -22.35
CA THR A 415 16.12 -4.30 -22.34
C THR A 415 16.55 -5.71 -21.94
N TRP A 416 17.42 -6.34 -22.74
CA TRP A 416 17.97 -7.67 -22.42
C TRP A 416 18.78 -7.68 -21.13
N LEU A 417 18.57 -8.72 -20.32
CA LEU A 417 19.27 -8.96 -19.06
C LEU A 417 20.37 -10.00 -19.21
N GLU A 418 21.27 -10.06 -18.23
CA GLU A 418 22.33 -11.08 -18.21
C GLU A 418 21.77 -12.49 -17.99
N ASN A 419 20.81 -12.63 -17.06
CA ASN A 419 20.13 -13.88 -16.69
C ASN A 419 21.00 -15.15 -16.68
N PRO A 420 22.08 -15.20 -15.87
CA PRO A 420 22.78 -16.46 -15.63
C PRO A 420 21.86 -17.46 -14.92
N PRO A 421 22.14 -18.77 -14.99
CA PRO A 421 21.33 -19.77 -14.31
C PRO A 421 21.47 -19.75 -12.78
N GLU A 422 22.52 -19.12 -12.25
CA GLU A 422 22.73 -18.92 -10.82
C GLU A 422 22.03 -17.67 -10.28
N ASP A 423 21.65 -17.70 -9.01
CA ASP A 423 21.21 -16.53 -8.24
C ASP A 423 22.39 -15.57 -8.03
N ARG A 424 22.20 -14.30 -8.38
CA ARG A 424 23.18 -13.21 -8.23
C ARG A 424 22.61 -12.01 -7.47
N SER A 425 21.52 -12.21 -6.71
CA SER A 425 20.82 -11.14 -5.97
C SER A 425 21.73 -10.40 -4.98
N GLY A 426 22.78 -11.06 -4.50
CA GLY A 426 23.76 -10.48 -3.56
C GLY A 426 24.92 -9.72 -4.19
N ASP A 427 25.04 -9.69 -5.53
CA ASP A 427 26.29 -9.27 -6.18
C ASP A 427 26.38 -7.76 -6.40
N VAL A 428 25.23 -7.09 -6.59
CA VAL A 428 25.15 -5.63 -6.78
C VAL A 428 24.08 -5.06 -5.85
N LEU A 429 24.42 -5.01 -4.57
CA LEU A 429 23.60 -4.40 -3.54
C LEU A 429 23.93 -2.90 -3.39
N ALA A 430 22.95 -2.10 -3.00
CA ALA A 430 23.19 -0.79 -2.42
C ALA A 430 23.97 -0.89 -1.10
N GLU A 431 24.48 0.25 -0.64
CA GLU A 431 25.15 0.33 0.66
C GLU A 431 24.18 -0.03 1.78
N ASP A 432 24.71 -0.54 2.88
CA ASP A 432 23.91 -0.75 4.08
C ASP A 432 23.32 0.56 4.58
N SER A 433 22.17 0.48 5.26
CA SER A 433 21.60 1.64 5.92
C SER A 433 22.64 2.26 6.87
N PRO A 434 22.84 3.60 6.84
CA PRO A 434 23.83 4.25 7.68
C PRO A 434 23.36 4.38 9.14
N TYR A 435 22.13 3.99 9.46
CA TYR A 435 21.52 4.25 10.75
C TYR A 435 21.69 3.04 11.69
N SER A 436 22.53 3.18 12.71
CA SER A 436 22.66 2.20 13.79
C SER A 436 22.35 2.86 15.12
N TYR A 437 21.58 2.21 15.98
CA TYR A 437 21.08 2.79 17.23
C TYR A 437 21.40 1.90 18.42
N HIS A 438 22.23 2.41 19.34
CA HIS A 438 22.71 1.66 20.50
C HIS A 438 22.42 2.43 21.77
N GLY A 439 21.84 1.78 22.79
CA GLY A 439 21.60 2.43 24.08
C GLY A 439 20.97 1.51 25.10
N GLU A 440 20.66 2.04 26.28
CA GLU A 440 20.02 1.28 27.34
C GLU A 440 18.49 1.45 27.34
N LEU A 441 17.76 0.34 27.38
CA LEU A 441 16.31 0.34 27.63
C LEU A 441 16.03 0.74 29.09
N ARG A 442 16.89 0.29 29.99
CA ARG A 442 16.97 0.65 31.41
C ARG A 442 18.38 0.33 31.92
N PRO A 443 18.80 0.84 33.09
CA PRO A 443 20.15 0.63 33.59
C PRO A 443 20.58 -0.86 33.56
N GLY A 444 21.68 -1.15 32.86
CA GLY A 444 22.24 -2.50 32.72
C GLY A 444 21.59 -3.41 31.65
N VAL A 445 20.60 -2.91 30.89
CA VAL A 445 19.96 -3.63 29.78
C VAL A 445 20.03 -2.79 28.52
N GLY A 446 20.94 -3.15 27.63
CA GLY A 446 21.17 -2.51 26.34
C GLY A 446 20.34 -3.11 25.21
N LEU A 447 20.03 -2.31 24.21
CA LEU A 447 19.50 -2.71 22.90
C LEU A 447 20.37 -2.08 21.82
N GLU A 448 20.80 -2.91 20.87
CA GLU A 448 21.57 -2.49 19.71
C GLU A 448 20.83 -2.94 18.44
N ILE A 449 20.70 -2.01 17.49
CA ILE A 449 20.13 -2.27 16.17
C ILE A 449 21.08 -1.66 15.16
N ASP A 450 21.75 -2.51 14.38
CA ASP A 450 22.69 -2.10 13.34
C ASP A 450 21.98 -1.96 12.00
N HIS A 451 22.39 -0.98 11.20
CA HIS A 451 21.89 -0.80 9.83
C HIS A 451 20.36 -0.83 9.70
N PHE A 452 19.66 -0.14 10.60
CA PHE A 452 18.21 0.00 10.60
C PHE A 452 17.73 0.62 9.29
N ALA A 453 17.15 -0.19 8.41
CA ALA A 453 16.59 0.27 7.14
C ALA A 453 15.13 0.70 7.36
N TYR A 454 14.87 2.01 7.39
CA TYR A 454 13.59 2.57 7.83
C TYR A 454 12.33 2.07 7.09
N ALA A 455 12.46 1.50 5.88
CA ALA A 455 11.38 0.91 5.09
C ALA A 455 11.25 -0.61 5.25
N ALA A 456 12.23 -1.26 5.89
CA ALA A 456 12.22 -2.69 6.14
C ALA A 456 11.31 -3.02 7.33
N THR A 457 10.56 -4.12 7.21
CA THR A 457 9.59 -4.54 8.22
C THR A 457 10.19 -5.48 9.26
N ARG A 458 11.44 -5.92 9.07
CA ARG A 458 12.17 -6.85 9.94
C ARG A 458 13.63 -6.41 10.05
N HIS A 459 14.16 -6.50 11.27
CA HIS A 459 15.49 -6.04 11.64
C HIS A 459 16.10 -7.03 12.63
N ASP A 460 17.39 -7.28 12.49
CA ASP A 460 18.15 -7.95 13.53
C ASP A 460 18.43 -6.95 14.66
N ALA A 461 18.27 -7.42 15.90
CA ALA A 461 18.55 -6.62 17.09
C ALA A 461 19.34 -7.45 18.09
N THR A 462 20.07 -6.80 18.99
CA THR A 462 20.83 -7.47 20.04
C THR A 462 20.47 -6.91 21.41
N LEU A 463 20.04 -7.79 22.31
CA LEU A 463 19.92 -7.51 23.73
C LEU A 463 21.29 -7.64 24.40
N VAL A 464 21.68 -6.62 25.17
CA VAL A 464 22.97 -6.59 25.87
C VAL A 464 22.75 -6.55 27.37
N ILE A 465 23.34 -7.49 28.12
CA ILE A 465 23.24 -7.56 29.59
C ILE A 465 24.65 -7.75 30.15
N GLY A 466 25.23 -6.65 30.65
CA GLY A 466 26.66 -6.59 30.95
C GLY A 466 27.48 -6.84 29.69
N ASP A 467 28.37 -7.83 29.71
CA ASP A 467 29.19 -8.21 28.55
C ASP A 467 28.53 -9.28 27.65
N ARG A 468 27.32 -9.75 28.00
CA ARG A 468 26.62 -10.81 27.26
C ARG A 468 25.68 -10.21 26.23
N ARG A 469 25.56 -10.89 25.09
CA ARG A 469 24.80 -10.47 23.92
C ARG A 469 23.85 -11.59 23.50
N TYR A 470 22.59 -11.25 23.27
CA TYR A 470 21.57 -12.21 22.86
C TYR A 470 20.82 -11.68 21.64
N PRO A 471 20.67 -12.48 20.58
CA PRO A 471 19.95 -12.06 19.39
C PRO A 471 18.46 -11.87 19.69
N LEU A 472 17.89 -10.86 19.07
CA LEU A 472 16.48 -10.53 19.03
C LEU A 472 16.10 -10.26 17.57
N ALA A 473 14.81 -10.36 17.25
CA ALA A 473 14.28 -9.85 16.00
C ALA A 473 13.32 -8.70 16.29
N LEU A 474 13.42 -7.61 15.54
CA LEU A 474 12.55 -6.46 15.63
C LEU A 474 11.71 -6.36 14.36
N ALA A 475 10.39 -6.46 14.50
CA ALA A 475 9.44 -6.21 13.43
C ALA A 475 8.87 -4.80 13.54
N THR A 476 8.67 -4.11 12.42
CA THR A 476 8.12 -2.74 12.40
C THR A 476 7.00 -2.57 11.37
N VAL A 477 6.08 -1.69 11.69
CA VAL A 477 4.96 -1.23 10.86
C VAL A 477 4.97 0.29 10.88
N ASP A 478 5.31 0.90 9.75
CA ASP A 478 5.44 2.35 9.59
C ASP A 478 4.09 3.07 9.58
N GLY A 479 4.10 4.33 10.02
CA GLY A 479 3.01 5.28 9.81
C GLY A 479 1.95 5.31 10.89
N ARG A 480 2.22 4.73 12.07
CA ARG A 480 1.30 4.77 13.22
C ARG A 480 1.97 4.53 14.57
N LEU A 481 1.28 4.95 15.63
CA LEU A 481 1.55 4.67 17.05
C LEU A 481 0.40 3.84 17.68
N GLY A 482 -0.10 2.87 16.90
CA GLY A 482 -1.06 1.86 17.32
C GLY A 482 -2.53 2.15 17.01
N THR A 483 -2.97 3.41 17.12
CA THR A 483 -4.41 3.75 16.98
C THR A 483 -4.76 4.40 15.64
N PRO A 484 -6.04 4.39 15.21
CA PRO A 484 -6.50 5.13 14.04
C PRO A 484 -6.16 6.63 14.07
N LEU A 485 -6.10 7.24 15.27
CA LEU A 485 -5.78 8.66 15.42
C LEU A 485 -4.31 8.99 15.16
N SER A 486 -3.45 7.98 15.15
CA SER A 486 -2.03 8.11 14.85
C SER A 486 -1.67 7.78 13.40
N GLN A 487 -2.66 7.50 12.55
CA GLN A 487 -2.44 7.26 11.13
C GLN A 487 -2.12 8.54 10.39
N ARG A 488 -1.22 8.46 9.40
CA ARG A 488 -0.82 9.61 8.58
C ARG A 488 -1.77 9.86 7.42
N LEU A 489 -2.95 10.41 7.74
CA LEU A 489 -4.00 10.69 6.76
C LEU A 489 -4.16 12.19 6.45
N LEU A 490 -3.47 13.06 7.19
CA LEU A 490 -3.70 14.50 7.08
C LEU A 490 -2.90 15.10 5.90
N PRO A 491 -3.50 16.04 5.14
CA PRO A 491 -2.86 16.67 3.98
C PRO A 491 -1.90 17.81 4.36
N VAL A 492 -1.70 18.04 5.65
CA VAL A 492 -0.87 19.13 6.19
C VAL A 492 0.35 18.52 6.87
N ASP A 493 1.45 19.27 6.93
CA ASP A 493 2.65 18.84 7.67
C ASP A 493 2.34 18.61 9.15
N GLY A 494 3.00 17.62 9.73
CA GLY A 494 2.91 17.32 11.15
C GLY A 494 3.16 15.84 11.47
N GLU A 495 3.04 15.49 12.75
CA GLU A 495 3.26 14.13 13.28
C GLU A 495 2.46 13.07 12.51
N PHE A 496 1.22 13.39 12.13
CA PHE A 496 0.32 12.52 11.37
C PHE A 496 -0.03 13.06 9.97
N GLY A 497 0.87 13.89 9.44
CA GLY A 497 0.70 14.68 8.23
C GLY A 497 1.50 14.17 7.03
N ALA A 498 1.89 15.08 6.15
CA ALA A 498 2.95 14.84 5.17
C ALA A 498 4.35 14.82 5.83
N ARG A 499 5.30 14.06 5.29
CA ARG A 499 6.74 14.08 5.65
C ARG A 499 7.64 13.75 4.45
N PRO A 500 8.94 14.09 4.51
CA PRO A 500 9.92 13.63 3.52
C PRO A 500 10.06 12.10 3.45
N ALA A 501 10.62 11.61 2.34
CA ALA A 501 11.09 10.22 2.22
C ALA A 501 12.26 9.95 3.18
N GLY A 502 12.49 8.68 3.52
CA GLY A 502 13.49 8.27 4.53
C GLY A 502 13.46 8.98 5.88
N LEU A 503 14.62 9.04 6.56
CA LEU A 503 14.76 9.67 7.87
C LEU A 503 15.27 11.11 7.73
N VAL A 504 14.64 12.05 8.46
CA VAL A 504 15.03 13.47 8.47
C VAL A 504 15.02 13.99 9.90
N ASN A 505 16.09 14.69 10.27
CA ASN A 505 16.24 15.29 11.59
C ASN A 505 15.08 16.24 11.93
N GLY A 506 14.49 16.08 13.12
CA GLY A 506 13.34 16.85 13.58
C GLY A 506 11.98 16.40 13.02
N VAL A 507 11.94 15.37 12.16
CA VAL A 507 10.71 14.78 11.62
C VAL A 507 10.71 13.28 11.90
N PRO A 508 10.22 12.83 13.07
CA PRO A 508 10.28 11.43 13.44
C PRO A 508 9.42 10.56 12.53
N ARG A 509 9.91 9.34 12.28
CA ARG A 509 9.09 8.23 11.79
C ARG A 509 8.53 7.43 12.95
N ASP A 510 7.21 7.25 12.95
CA ASP A 510 6.49 6.52 13.97
C ASP A 510 6.22 5.08 13.50
N TYR A 511 6.54 4.11 14.38
CA TYR A 511 6.29 2.70 14.12
C TYR A 511 5.50 2.05 15.27
N ALA A 512 4.54 1.21 14.90
CA ALA A 512 4.16 0.09 15.75
C ALA A 512 5.17 -1.03 15.51
N ALA A 513 5.65 -1.68 16.55
CA ALA A 513 6.70 -2.68 16.44
C ALA A 513 6.51 -3.82 17.43
N ALA A 514 7.24 -4.91 17.21
CA ALA A 514 7.33 -6.00 18.17
C ALA A 514 8.75 -6.54 18.22
N VAL A 515 9.23 -6.82 19.43
CA VAL A 515 10.44 -7.59 19.65
C VAL A 515 10.05 -9.05 19.79
N SER A 516 10.61 -9.89 18.93
CA SER A 516 10.48 -11.33 18.99
C SER A 516 11.70 -11.92 19.67
N VAL A 517 11.51 -12.87 20.59
CA VAL A 517 12.59 -13.58 21.29
C VAL A 517 12.88 -14.91 20.58
N PRO A 518 14.00 -15.04 19.83
CA PRO A 518 14.30 -16.26 19.09
C PRO A 518 14.49 -17.47 20.01
N PRO A 519 14.30 -18.71 19.52
CA PRO A 519 14.47 -19.93 20.31
C PRO A 519 15.82 -20.00 21.05
N GLU A 520 16.91 -19.58 20.40
CA GLU A 520 18.25 -19.59 21.01
C GLU A 520 18.37 -18.66 22.23
N THR A 521 17.72 -17.49 22.20
CA THR A 521 17.68 -16.57 23.34
C THR A 521 16.76 -17.10 24.45
N ARG A 522 15.65 -17.77 24.09
CA ARG A 522 14.78 -18.46 25.07
C ARG A 522 15.52 -19.62 25.76
N ASP A 523 16.26 -20.42 25.01
CA ASP A 523 17.04 -21.54 25.54
C ASP A 523 18.20 -21.07 26.42
N ALA A 524 18.84 -19.96 26.07
CA ALA A 524 19.86 -19.32 26.90
C ALA A 524 19.29 -18.89 28.26
N ALA A 525 18.04 -18.40 28.31
CA ALA A 525 17.40 -17.96 29.54
C ALA A 525 17.23 -19.07 30.58
N ALA A 526 17.17 -20.35 30.16
CA ALA A 526 17.12 -21.48 31.08
C ALA A 526 18.41 -21.64 31.93
N HIS A 527 19.53 -21.11 31.43
CA HIS A 527 20.86 -21.20 32.06
C HIS A 527 21.39 -19.84 32.52
N ASP A 528 20.62 -18.78 32.28
CA ASP A 528 20.98 -17.40 32.55
C ASP A 528 19.86 -16.70 33.34
N PRO A 529 19.93 -16.69 34.68
CA PRO A 529 18.88 -16.12 35.52
C PRO A 529 18.65 -14.63 35.29
N GLU A 530 19.67 -13.91 34.83
CA GLU A 530 19.56 -12.48 34.58
C GLU A 530 18.83 -12.22 33.26
N LEU A 531 19.15 -12.96 32.21
CA LEU A 531 18.37 -12.95 30.97
C LEU A 531 16.91 -13.33 31.24
N ALA A 532 16.66 -14.41 31.96
CA ALA A 532 15.29 -14.84 32.30
C ALA A 532 14.49 -13.74 33.00
N ARG A 533 15.14 -12.99 33.90
CA ARG A 533 14.53 -11.85 34.59
C ARG A 533 14.25 -10.69 33.62
N VAL A 534 15.18 -10.34 32.73
CA VAL A 534 14.99 -9.30 31.72
C VAL A 534 13.82 -9.66 30.79
N LEU A 535 13.77 -10.89 30.29
CA LEU A 535 12.66 -11.36 29.46
C LEU A 535 11.31 -11.24 30.17
N ALA A 536 11.24 -11.60 31.45
CA ALA A 536 10.01 -11.50 32.24
C ALA A 536 9.60 -10.05 32.57
N GLU A 537 10.56 -9.17 32.87
CA GLU A 537 10.28 -7.79 33.33
C GLU A 537 10.06 -6.81 32.18
N ASP A 538 10.89 -6.90 31.14
CA ASP A 538 10.95 -5.94 30.03
C ASP A 538 10.09 -6.38 28.84
N PHE A 539 9.95 -7.69 28.64
CA PHE A 539 9.20 -8.27 27.52
C PHE A 539 8.01 -9.13 27.98
N ALA A 540 7.65 -9.07 29.27
CA ALA A 540 6.54 -9.80 29.89
C ALA A 540 6.57 -11.35 29.69
N GLY A 541 7.70 -11.91 29.27
CA GLY A 541 7.81 -13.31 28.87
C GLY A 541 7.04 -13.65 27.59
N GLU A 542 6.62 -12.65 26.82
CA GLU A 542 5.90 -12.81 25.57
C GLU A 542 6.85 -13.26 24.45
N GLU A 543 6.37 -14.05 23.51
CA GLU A 543 7.14 -14.41 22.31
C GLU A 543 7.32 -13.20 21.41
N HIS A 544 6.24 -12.41 21.23
CA HIS A 544 6.22 -11.15 20.53
C HIS A 544 5.78 -10.04 21.48
N HIS A 545 6.72 -9.25 21.95
CA HIS A 545 6.41 -8.12 22.83
C HIS A 545 6.20 -6.85 22.01
N GLN A 546 4.97 -6.33 21.99
CA GLN A 546 4.65 -5.09 21.29
C GLN A 546 5.30 -3.87 21.96
N LEU A 547 5.89 -3.00 21.15
CA LEU A 547 6.39 -1.69 21.55
C LEU A 547 6.15 -0.68 20.42
N PHE A 548 6.55 0.58 20.64
CA PHE A 548 6.48 1.62 19.61
C PHE A 548 7.82 2.32 19.46
N LEU A 549 8.11 2.76 18.24
CA LEU A 549 9.35 3.46 17.94
C LEU A 549 9.04 4.85 17.39
N ARG A 550 9.85 5.84 17.78
CA ARG A 550 10.00 7.09 17.04
C ARG A 550 11.44 7.23 16.59
N VAL A 551 11.67 7.32 15.30
CA VAL A 551 13.00 7.24 14.72
C VAL A 551 13.33 8.51 13.96
N GLU A 552 14.45 9.13 14.32
CA GLU A 552 15.11 10.22 13.61
C GLU A 552 16.55 9.78 13.30
N PRO A 553 17.25 10.41 12.34
CA PRO A 553 18.62 10.04 11.99
C PRO A 553 19.59 9.94 13.17
N ASP A 554 19.43 10.79 14.20
CA ASP A 554 20.32 10.87 15.35
C ASP A 554 19.88 10.04 16.56
N ARG A 555 18.65 9.50 16.56
CA ARG A 555 18.10 8.77 17.71
C ARG A 555 16.89 7.90 17.37
N MET A 556 16.76 6.81 18.14
CA MET A 556 15.57 5.99 18.21
C MET A 556 14.97 6.06 19.63
N GLN A 557 13.74 6.56 19.74
CA GLN A 557 12.96 6.47 20.97
C GLN A 557 12.19 5.15 20.99
N VAL A 558 12.43 4.32 22.00
CA VAL A 558 11.71 3.06 22.25
C VAL A 558 10.67 3.29 23.33
N ILE A 559 9.40 3.04 23.03
CA ILE A 559 8.26 3.23 23.94
C ILE A 559 7.68 1.85 24.28
N ASN A 560 8.03 1.31 25.45
CA ASN A 560 7.44 0.10 26.00
C ASN A 560 6.14 0.46 26.73
N SER A 561 5.04 0.51 25.99
CA SER A 561 3.77 1.00 26.50
C SER A 561 3.10 -0.01 27.44
N PRO A 562 2.58 0.39 28.62
CA PRO A 562 1.76 -0.48 29.45
C PRO A 562 0.32 -0.65 28.92
N VAL A 563 -0.05 0.09 27.87
CA VAL A 563 -1.37 0.02 27.24
C VAL A 563 -1.20 -0.66 25.89
N LYS A 564 -1.84 -1.82 25.73
CA LYS A 564 -1.84 -2.57 24.47
C LYS A 564 -2.37 -1.70 23.33
N ASP A 565 -1.71 -1.76 22.18
CA ASP A 565 -2.06 -1.09 20.92
C ASP A 565 -2.10 0.46 20.98
N VAL A 566 -1.50 1.07 22.02
CA VAL A 566 -1.42 2.53 22.16
C VAL A 566 -0.04 2.93 22.65
N ALA A 567 0.67 3.80 21.93
CA ALA A 567 1.93 4.37 22.44
C ALA A 567 1.66 5.36 23.58
N VAL A 568 2.10 5.03 24.80
CA VAL A 568 2.04 5.92 25.96
C VAL A 568 3.45 6.15 26.50
N PRO A 569 4.09 7.29 26.17
CA PRO A 569 5.44 7.58 26.64
C PRO A 569 5.41 7.92 28.14
N LEU A 570 5.81 6.96 28.98
CA LEU A 570 5.90 7.13 30.43
C LEU A 570 7.36 7.12 30.90
N PRO A 571 7.73 7.92 31.92
CA PRO A 571 9.05 7.84 32.54
C PRO A 571 9.39 6.42 32.98
N GLY A 572 10.59 5.94 32.64
CA GLY A 572 11.04 4.57 32.95
C GLY A 572 10.46 3.47 32.04
N ARG A 573 9.61 3.84 31.07
CA ARG A 573 9.09 2.97 30.01
C ARG A 573 9.42 3.49 28.61
N THR A 574 10.23 4.54 28.55
CA THR A 574 10.70 5.15 27.32
C THR A 574 12.21 5.29 27.41
N ALA A 575 12.89 4.75 26.41
CA ALA A 575 14.33 4.82 26.25
C ALA A 575 14.67 5.60 24.97
N VAL A 576 15.88 6.17 24.93
CA VAL A 576 16.41 6.84 23.75
C VAL A 576 17.75 6.20 23.43
N LEU A 577 17.83 5.58 22.27
CA LEU A 577 19.04 4.96 21.72
C LEU A 577 19.67 5.99 20.77
N PRO A 578 20.83 6.59 21.10
CA PRO A 578 21.54 7.46 20.16
C PRO A 578 22.03 6.69 18.94
N ALA A 579 22.13 7.39 17.81
CA ALA A 579 22.83 6.89 16.64
C ALA A 579 24.35 6.76 16.91
N VAL A 580 25.01 5.76 16.30
CA VAL A 580 26.44 5.47 16.48
C VAL A 580 27.26 5.48 15.20
#